data_AF-A0A7K7RLU7-F1
#
_entry.id   AF-A0A7K7RLU7-F1
#
_cell.length_a   1.000
_cell.length_b   1.000
_cell.length_c   1.000
_cell.angle_alpha   90.00
_cell.angle_beta   90.00
_cell.angle_gamma   90.00
#
_symmetry.space_group_name_H-M   'P 1'
#
loop_
_entity.id
_entity.type
_entity.pdbx_description
1 polymer ?
#
loop_
_entity_poly.entity_id
_entity_poly.type
_entity_poly.pdbx_seq_one_letter_code
_entity_poly.pdbx_strand_id
1 'polypeptide(L)' 'AEKVTSLGKDWHRPCLRCEKCNKTLTSGGHAEHDGKPYCNHPCYAALFGPKGGCLWWGRGGSEGVQGS' A
#
# COMPACT_ATOMS: atom_id res chain seq x y z
N ALA A 1 -6.42 26.94 1.00
CA ALA A 1 -5.88 25.65 1.46
C ALA A 1 -5.04 25.05 0.35
N GLU A 2 -3.85 24.56 0.69
CA GLU A 2 -2.81 24.11 -0.25
C GLU A 2 -3.29 22.85 -0.99
N LYS A 3 -3.67 23.02 -2.25
CA LYS A 3 -4.21 21.96 -3.12
C LYS A 3 -3.06 21.10 -3.61
N VAL A 4 -3.26 19.80 -3.63
CA VAL A 4 -2.24 18.88 -4.10
C VAL A 4 -2.71 18.12 -5.31
N THR A 5 -2.10 18.45 -6.44
CA THR A 5 -2.41 17.88 -7.75
C THR A 5 -1.80 16.49 -7.84
N SER A 6 -2.63 15.47 -7.96
CA SER A 6 -2.18 14.10 -8.12
C SER A 6 -3.15 13.32 -8.98
N LEU A 7 -2.63 12.54 -9.95
CA LEU A 7 -3.43 11.81 -10.94
C LEU A 7 -4.40 12.70 -11.75
N GLY A 8 -4.08 14.01 -11.88
CA GLY A 8 -4.94 14.97 -12.56
C GLY A 8 -6.11 15.52 -11.74
N LYS A 9 -6.20 15.20 -10.44
CA LYS A 9 -7.21 15.72 -9.50
C LYS A 9 -6.61 16.51 -8.35
N ASP A 10 -7.36 17.46 -7.82
CA ASP A 10 -7.00 18.22 -6.61
C ASP A 10 -7.41 17.44 -5.36
N TRP A 11 -6.43 17.06 -4.55
CA TRP A 11 -6.66 16.40 -3.28
C TRP A 11 -6.49 17.36 -2.11
N HIS A 12 -7.17 17.06 -1.01
CA HIS A 12 -7.03 17.77 0.25
C HIS A 12 -5.99 17.05 1.13
N ARG A 13 -5.07 17.80 1.75
CA ARG A 13 -4.04 17.28 2.68
C ARG A 13 -4.57 16.27 3.73
N PRO A 14 -5.69 16.50 4.43
CA PRO A 14 -6.21 15.53 5.41
C PRO A 14 -6.98 14.36 4.79
N CYS A 15 -7.50 14.51 3.56
CA CYS A 15 -8.26 13.45 2.89
C CYS A 15 -7.36 12.40 2.24
N LEU A 16 -6.10 12.76 1.98
CA LEU A 16 -5.08 11.95 1.34
C LEU A 16 -4.48 10.93 2.34
N ARG A 17 -5.32 10.04 2.86
CA ARG A 17 -4.95 9.02 3.86
C ARG A 17 -5.37 7.63 3.39
N CYS A 18 -4.42 6.70 3.37
CA CYS A 18 -4.68 5.34 2.92
C CYS A 18 -5.72 4.64 3.82
N GLU A 19 -6.80 4.10 3.26
CA GLU A 19 -7.80 3.35 4.04
C GLU A 19 -7.29 1.99 4.56
N LYS A 20 -6.22 1.43 3.98
CA LYS A 20 -5.68 0.11 4.42
C LYS A 20 -4.69 0.20 5.56
N CYS A 21 -3.83 1.20 5.55
CA CYS A 21 -2.76 1.36 6.53
C CYS A 21 -2.87 2.65 7.32
N ASN A 22 -3.93 3.43 7.09
CA ASN A 22 -4.19 4.74 7.71
C ASN A 22 -3.02 5.73 7.60
N LYS A 23 -2.08 5.47 6.68
CA LYS A 23 -0.89 6.30 6.49
C LYS A 23 -1.25 7.55 5.71
N THR A 24 -0.82 8.70 6.21
CA THR A 24 -0.88 9.97 5.50
C THR A 24 -0.02 9.86 4.25
N LEU A 25 -0.65 10.06 3.09
CA LEU A 25 0.00 9.97 1.80
C LEU A 25 0.44 11.36 1.35
N THR A 26 1.52 11.40 0.59
CA THR A 26 1.98 12.62 -0.06
C THR A 26 1.46 12.68 -1.49
N SER A 27 1.12 13.89 -1.87
CA SER A 27 0.86 14.37 -3.21
C SER A 27 1.90 13.88 -4.21
N GLY A 28 1.49 13.15 -5.23
CA GLY A 28 2.38 12.68 -6.30
C GLY A 28 2.83 11.22 -6.19
N GLY A 29 2.53 10.51 -5.09
CA GLY A 29 2.99 9.14 -4.87
C GLY A 29 1.94 8.15 -4.35
N HIS A 30 0.67 8.33 -4.73
CA HIS A 30 -0.44 7.50 -4.27
C HIS A 30 -1.38 7.12 -5.42
N ALA A 31 -2.25 6.13 -5.18
CA ALA A 31 -3.24 5.66 -6.14
C ALA A 31 -4.67 5.99 -5.64
N GLU A 32 -5.60 6.26 -6.54
CA GLU A 32 -7.04 6.38 -6.24
C GLU A 32 -7.74 5.08 -6.63
N HIS A 33 -8.64 4.58 -5.79
CA HIS A 33 -9.61 3.56 -6.17
C HIS A 33 -10.96 3.84 -5.52
N ASP A 34 -12.05 3.82 -6.30
CA ASP A 34 -13.41 4.05 -5.80
C ASP A 34 -13.57 5.37 -4.99
N GLY A 35 -12.87 6.43 -5.42
CA GLY A 35 -12.86 7.72 -4.72
C GLY A 35 -12.10 7.73 -3.38
N LYS A 36 -11.40 6.64 -3.03
CA LYS A 36 -10.57 6.53 -1.83
C LYS A 36 -9.07 6.49 -2.20
N PRO A 37 -8.20 7.24 -1.49
CA PRO A 37 -6.76 7.18 -1.74
C PRO A 37 -6.13 5.94 -1.07
N TYR A 38 -5.20 5.30 -1.78
CA TYR A 38 -4.44 4.13 -1.36
C TYR A 38 -2.94 4.33 -1.60
N CYS A 39 -2.09 3.59 -0.87
CA CYS A 39 -0.66 3.57 -1.16
C CYS A 39 -0.39 2.95 -2.52
N ASN A 40 0.44 3.62 -3.32
CA ASN A 40 1.06 3.14 -4.56
C ASN A 40 1.47 1.65 -4.44
N HIS A 41 2.38 1.33 -3.50
CA HIS A 41 2.69 -0.03 -3.11
C HIS A 41 2.90 -0.11 -1.58
N PRO A 42 2.57 -1.25 -0.93
CA PRO A 42 1.91 -2.42 -1.50
C PRO A 42 0.37 -2.38 -1.42
N CYS A 43 -0.27 -1.38 -0.81
CA CYS A 43 -1.71 -1.45 -0.51
C CYS A 43 -2.61 -1.55 -1.75
N TYR A 44 -2.38 -0.71 -2.76
CA TYR A 44 -3.16 -0.76 -4.00
C TYR A 44 -2.91 -2.08 -4.74
N ALA A 45 -1.65 -2.49 -4.88
CA ALA A 45 -1.28 -3.76 -5.50
C ALA A 45 -1.77 -5.00 -4.73
N ALA A 46 -1.86 -4.96 -3.39
CA ALA A 46 -2.34 -6.08 -2.59
C ALA A 46 -3.88 -6.21 -2.57
N LEU A 47 -4.58 -5.09 -2.83
CA LEU A 47 -6.04 -5.04 -2.94
C LEU A 47 -6.53 -5.38 -4.34
N PHE A 48 -5.95 -4.72 -5.34
CA PHE A 48 -6.41 -4.75 -6.74
C PHE A 48 -5.45 -5.49 -7.66
N GLY A 49 -4.25 -5.86 -7.20
CA GLY A 49 -3.37 -6.71 -7.98
C GLY A 49 -3.93 -8.13 -8.07
N PRO A 50 -3.56 -8.88 -9.12
CA PRO A 50 -4.02 -10.24 -9.30
C PRO A 50 -3.60 -11.07 -8.09
N LYS A 51 -4.58 -11.51 -7.31
CA LYS A 51 -4.43 -12.50 -6.24
C LYS A 51 -4.25 -13.90 -6.87
N GLY A 52 -3.39 -13.99 -7.88
CA GLY A 52 -2.96 -15.22 -8.52
C GLY A 52 -1.85 -15.82 -7.66
N GLY A 53 -2.19 -16.90 -6.97
CA GLY A 53 -1.36 -17.49 -5.92
C GLY A 53 0.03 -17.91 -6.39
N CYS A 54 1.01 -17.64 -5.54
CA CYS A 54 2.01 -18.65 -5.21
C CYS A 54 2.35 -18.52 -3.73
N LEU A 55 1.96 -19.54 -2.98
CA LEU A 55 2.52 -19.89 -1.69
C LEU A 55 4.05 -19.92 -1.80
N TRP A 56 4.77 -18.92 -1.28
CA TRP A 56 6.11 -19.14 -0.73
C TRP A 56 6.62 -17.92 0.05
N TRP A 57 6.11 -17.72 1.27
CA TRP A 57 6.97 -17.20 2.34
C TRP A 57 7.71 -18.38 2.99
N GLY A 58 8.36 -19.21 2.17
CA GLY A 58 9.14 -20.34 2.62
C GLY A 58 10.63 -20.00 2.65
N ARG A 59 11.05 -19.00 3.42
CA ARG A 59 12.44 -19.01 3.91
C ARG A 59 12.61 -18.10 5.13
N GLY A 60 12.03 -18.52 6.25
CA GLY A 60 12.34 -17.97 7.55
C GLY A 60 12.62 -19.12 8.52
N GLY A 61 13.88 -19.27 8.93
CA GLY A 61 14.28 -20.11 10.06
C GLY A 61 15.16 -21.29 9.69
N SER A 62 16.46 -21.04 9.58
CA SER A 62 17.51 -22.06 9.67
C SER A 62 17.28 -22.96 10.89
N GLU A 63 17.41 -24.26 10.66
CA GLU A 63 17.25 -25.33 11.64
C GLU A 63 18.00 -25.05 12.95
N GLY A 64 17.27 -25.09 14.06
CA GLY A 64 17.87 -25.27 15.37
C GLY A 64 18.45 -26.68 15.42
N VAL A 65 19.76 -26.79 15.25
CA VAL A 65 20.51 -28.01 15.54
C VAL A 65 20.18 -28.43 16.97
N GLN A 66 19.48 -29.55 17.09
CA GLN A 66 19.21 -30.21 18.36
C GLN A 66 20.55 -30.66 18.92
N GLY A 67 20.90 -30.11 20.08
CA GLY A 67 22.07 -30.53 20.83
C GLY A 67 21.99 -32.01 21.19
N SER A 68 23.14 -32.65 21.20
CA SER A 68 23.41 -33.88 21.93
C SER A 68 24.79 -33.78 22.56
#